data_AF-A0A5P1FBH0-F1
#
_entry.id   AF-A0A5P1FBH0-F1
#
_cell.length_a   1.000
_cell.length_b   1.000
_cell.length_c   1.000
_cell.angle_alpha   90.00
_cell.angle_beta   90.00
_cell.angle_gamma   90.00
#
_symmetry.space_group_name_H-M   'P 1'
#
loop_
_entity.id
_entity.type
_entity.pdbx_description
1 polymer ?
#
loop_
_entity_poly.entity_id
_entity_poly.type
_entity_poly.pdbx_seq_one_letter_code
_entity_poly.pdbx_strand_id
1 'polypeptide(L)'
;MKASSKAQALHQVVVSSCGHDGPFGATGVKRLRSVGMIDTVPGMKALDMNAAEDEIVRMTREVVPGMIVTGMEVAEIDGSPRMGPTFGAMMISGQKAAHLALKALGKPNSLEGAVHPEMVLASNDGGDVVVDA
;
A
#
# COMPACT_ATOMS: atom_id res chain seq x y z
N MET A 1 27.18 27.32 -1.41
CA MET A 1 27.32 25.84 -1.34
C MET A 1 26.04 25.23 -1.90
N LYS A 2 26.06 24.71 -3.12
CA LYS A 2 24.92 23.97 -3.69
C LYS A 2 24.99 22.54 -3.16
N ALA A 3 23.98 22.12 -2.41
CA ALA A 3 23.85 20.72 -2.02
C ALA A 3 23.81 19.87 -3.30
N SER A 4 24.75 18.94 -3.40
CA SER A 4 24.90 18.02 -4.52
C SER A 4 23.62 17.18 -4.66
N SER A 5 22.97 17.25 -5.83
CA SER A 5 21.71 16.58 -6.17
C SER A 5 21.85 15.06 -6.39
N LYS A 6 22.83 14.41 -5.77
CA LYS A 6 23.16 12.98 -5.96
C LYS A 6 23.22 12.16 -4.67
N ALA A 7 22.72 12.71 -3.55
CA ALA A 7 22.59 11.99 -2.29
C ALA A 7 21.13 11.64 -1.94
N GLN A 8 20.31 11.35 -2.93
CA GLN A 8 19.03 10.68 -2.69
C GLN A 8 19.39 9.23 -2.36
N ALA A 9 19.60 8.93 -1.08
CA ALA A 9 19.95 7.58 -0.64
C ALA A 9 18.91 6.58 -1.20
N LEU A 10 19.36 5.38 -1.58
CA LEU A 10 18.46 4.27 -1.89
C LEU A 10 17.72 3.91 -0.60
N HIS A 11 16.61 4.59 -0.30
CA HIS A 11 15.86 4.41 0.93
C HIS A 11 15.10 3.09 0.84
N GLN A 12 15.29 2.22 1.83
CA GLN A 12 14.40 1.08 2.03
C GLN A 12 13.01 1.62 2.35
N VAL A 13 11.99 1.12 1.66
CA VAL A 13 10.59 1.52 1.86
C VAL A 13 9.82 0.36 2.48
N VAL A 14 9.01 0.66 3.49
CA VAL A 14 8.07 -0.27 4.09
C VAL A 14 6.71 -0.06 3.45
N VAL A 15 6.06 -1.15 3.03
CA VAL A 15 4.65 -1.14 2.62
C VAL A 15 3.84 -1.82 3.72
N SER A 16 3.10 -1.02 4.48
CA SER A 16 2.21 -1.49 5.55
C SER A 16 0.85 -1.83 4.97
N SER A 17 0.46 -3.09 5.14
CA SER A 17 -0.79 -3.66 4.64
C SER A 17 -1.46 -4.53 5.70
N CYS A 18 -1.48 -4.08 6.96
CA CYS A 18 -1.89 -4.87 8.12
C CYS A 18 -3.41 -5.00 8.32
N GLY A 19 -4.22 -4.68 7.31
CA GLY A 19 -5.68 -4.68 7.41
C GLY A 19 -6.22 -3.66 8.41
N HIS A 20 -7.51 -3.78 8.75
CA HIS A 20 -8.20 -2.90 9.70
C HIS A 20 -7.99 -3.34 11.16
N ASP A 21 -8.57 -2.61 12.13
CA ASP A 21 -8.39 -2.85 13.57
C ASP A 21 -8.68 -4.30 14.02
N GLY A 22 -7.94 -4.76 15.02
CA GLY A 22 -7.88 -6.12 15.57
C GLY A 22 -6.58 -6.36 16.35
N PRO A 23 -6.32 -7.59 16.87
CA PRO A 23 -5.11 -7.89 17.66
C PRO A 23 -3.79 -7.64 16.91
N PHE A 24 -3.76 -7.96 15.62
CA PHE A 24 -2.65 -7.69 14.70
C PHE A 24 -2.98 -6.62 13.65
N GLY A 25 -4.24 -6.20 13.65
CA GLY A 25 -4.82 -5.30 12.67
C GLY A 25 -4.30 -3.88 12.81
N ALA A 26 -4.02 -3.23 11.69
CA ALA A 26 -3.60 -1.82 11.64
C ALA A 26 -2.33 -1.51 12.46
N THR A 27 -1.45 -2.50 12.62
CA THR A 27 -0.27 -2.40 13.49
C THR A 27 0.66 -1.26 13.07
N GLY A 28 0.84 -1.04 11.76
CA GLY A 28 1.72 0.00 11.25
C GLY A 28 1.23 1.39 11.66
N VAL A 29 -0.02 1.72 11.34
CA VAL A 29 -0.59 3.05 11.65
C VAL A 29 -0.77 3.28 13.15
N LYS A 30 -1.14 2.24 13.91
CA LYS A 30 -1.16 2.31 15.39
C LYS A 30 0.23 2.57 15.96
N ARG A 31 1.27 1.95 15.40
CA ARG A 31 2.64 2.17 15.84
C ARG A 31 3.08 3.60 15.55
N LEU A 32 2.81 4.13 14.34
CA LEU A 32 3.10 5.51 13.98
C LEU A 32 2.50 6.50 14.98
N ARG A 33 1.24 6.28 15.38
CA ARG A 33 0.60 7.09 16.42
C ARG A 33 1.31 6.96 17.77
N SER A 34 1.62 5.73 18.20
CA SER A 34 2.24 5.50 19.51
C SER A 34 3.64 6.11 19.66
N VAL A 35 4.36 6.35 18.55
CA VAL A 35 5.67 6.99 18.54
C VAL A 35 5.60 8.49 18.20
N GLY A 36 4.40 9.05 18.01
CA GLY A 36 4.20 10.48 17.74
C GLY A 36 4.55 10.92 16.32
N MET A 37 4.58 10.00 15.35
CA MET A 37 4.81 10.35 13.93
C MET A 37 3.54 10.80 13.20
N ILE A 38 2.37 10.45 13.75
CA ILE A 38 1.05 10.96 13.33
C ILE A 38 0.22 11.27 14.57
N ASP A 39 -0.69 12.23 14.47
CA ASP A 39 -1.47 12.70 15.62
C ASP A 39 -2.66 11.76 15.93
N THR A 40 -3.34 11.26 14.90
CA THR A 40 -4.61 10.56 15.03
C THR A 40 -4.69 9.32 14.15
N VAL A 41 -5.43 8.32 14.65
CA VAL A 41 -5.93 7.17 13.89
C VAL A 41 -7.44 7.16 14.14
N PRO A 42 -8.24 7.84 13.31
CA PRO A 42 -9.68 8.04 13.53
C PRO A 42 -10.47 6.73 13.52
N GLY A 43 -9.93 5.69 12.89
CA GLY A 43 -10.53 4.36 12.81
C GLY A 43 -11.48 4.21 11.62
N MET A 44 -11.58 2.98 11.13
CA MET A 44 -12.48 2.63 10.03
C MET A 44 -13.95 2.93 10.37
N LYS A 45 -14.69 3.54 9.44
CA LYS A 45 -16.11 3.88 9.58
C LYS A 45 -17.04 2.73 9.17
N ALA A 46 -18.35 2.99 9.29
CA ALA A 46 -19.41 2.10 8.83
C ALA A 46 -19.30 1.74 7.34
N LEU A 47 -20.06 0.73 6.92
CA LEU A 47 -19.98 0.20 5.56
C LEU A 47 -20.68 1.12 4.55
N ASP A 48 -19.94 1.54 3.53
CA ASP A 48 -20.44 2.16 2.31
C ASP A 48 -19.49 1.74 1.18
N MET A 49 -19.92 0.77 0.37
CA MET A 49 -19.07 0.12 -0.62
C MET A 49 -18.59 1.09 -1.70
N ASN A 50 -19.50 1.92 -2.21
CA ASN A 50 -19.21 2.83 -3.32
C ASN A 50 -18.17 3.88 -2.89
N ALA A 51 -18.35 4.47 -1.70
CA ALA A 51 -17.39 5.43 -1.17
C ALA A 51 -16.06 4.75 -0.77
N ALA A 52 -16.13 3.60 -0.10
CA ALA A 52 -14.96 2.91 0.44
C ALA A 52 -13.96 2.52 -0.65
N GLU A 53 -14.41 1.90 -1.74
CA GLU A 53 -13.47 1.36 -2.74
C GLU A 53 -12.64 2.46 -3.41
N ASP A 54 -13.29 3.56 -3.79
CA ASP A 54 -12.64 4.73 -4.37
C ASP A 54 -11.72 5.43 -3.38
N GLU A 55 -12.17 5.62 -2.13
CA GLU A 55 -11.39 6.28 -1.09
C GLU A 55 -10.10 5.54 -0.76
N ILE A 56 -10.15 4.22 -0.61
CA ILE A 56 -8.97 3.41 -0.27
C ILE A 56 -7.91 3.50 -1.36
N VAL A 57 -8.31 3.36 -2.63
CA VAL A 57 -7.37 3.51 -3.76
C VAL A 57 -6.81 4.92 -3.79
N ARG A 58 -7.65 5.95 -3.66
CA ARG A 58 -7.23 7.36 -3.69
C ARG A 58 -6.24 7.68 -2.57
N MET A 59 -6.47 7.20 -1.36
CA MET A 59 -5.70 7.57 -0.16
C MET A 59 -4.49 6.67 0.13
N THR A 60 -4.35 5.55 -0.57
CA THR A 60 -3.09 4.78 -0.59
C THR A 60 -1.93 5.70 -0.96
N ARG A 61 -0.96 5.86 -0.05
CA ARG A 61 0.15 6.82 -0.18
C ARG A 61 1.30 6.48 0.76
N GLU A 62 2.43 7.15 0.55
CA GLU A 62 3.47 7.30 1.57
C GLU A 62 2.96 8.25 2.67
N VAL A 63 2.68 7.71 3.85
CA VAL A 63 2.07 8.44 4.97
C VAL A 63 3.11 9.23 5.75
N VAL A 64 4.28 8.64 5.95
CA VAL A 64 5.48 9.28 6.48
C VAL A 64 6.66 8.87 5.61
N PRO A 65 7.76 9.65 5.57
CA PRO A 65 8.94 9.28 4.78
C PRO A 65 9.41 7.85 5.07
N GLY A 66 9.42 6.99 4.05
CA GLY A 66 9.82 5.60 4.12
C GLY A 66 8.70 4.59 4.42
N MET A 67 7.45 5.02 4.65
CA MET A 67 6.34 4.10 4.95
C MET A 67 5.08 4.41 4.14
N ILE A 68 4.74 3.49 3.24
CA ILE A 68 3.52 3.47 2.46
C ILE A 68 2.46 2.68 3.22
N VAL A 69 1.22 3.18 3.24
CA VAL A 69 0.06 2.46 3.79
C VAL A 69 -0.89 2.12 2.66
N THR A 70 -1.37 0.87 2.65
CA THR A 70 -2.21 0.31 1.58
C THR A 70 -3.29 -0.61 2.15
N GLY A 71 -4.32 -0.90 1.34
CA GLY A 71 -5.43 -1.77 1.71
C GLY A 71 -6.29 -1.19 2.83
N MET A 72 -6.95 -2.05 3.60
CA MET A 72 -7.87 -1.61 4.66
C MET A 72 -7.20 -0.87 5.83
N GLU A 73 -5.87 -0.92 5.96
CA GLU A 73 -5.15 -0.11 6.93
C GLU A 73 -5.24 1.40 6.61
N VAL A 74 -5.47 1.76 5.34
CA VAL A 74 -5.79 3.13 4.92
C VAL A 74 -7.07 3.64 5.59
N ALA A 75 -8.08 2.78 5.74
CA ALA A 75 -9.35 3.16 6.37
C ALA A 75 -9.15 3.59 7.83
N GLU A 76 -8.20 2.97 8.53
CA GLU A 76 -7.93 3.22 9.94
C GLU A 76 -7.27 4.59 10.16
N ILE A 77 -6.30 4.94 9.31
CA ILE A 77 -5.59 6.21 9.42
C ILE A 77 -6.39 7.39 8.87
N ASP A 78 -7.22 7.19 7.84
CA ASP A 78 -7.93 8.28 7.19
C ASP A 78 -9.43 8.36 7.57
N GLY A 79 -9.96 7.33 8.23
CA GLY A 79 -11.36 7.30 8.66
C GLY A 79 -12.33 7.07 7.51
N SER A 80 -11.97 6.20 6.56
CA SER A 80 -12.85 5.82 5.44
C SER A 80 -13.92 4.82 5.84
N PRO A 81 -15.05 4.78 5.10
CA PRO A 81 -15.97 3.65 5.14
C PRO A 81 -15.29 2.33 4.79
N ARG A 82 -15.90 1.21 5.20
CA ARG A 82 -15.46 -0.14 4.80
C ARG A 82 -16.26 -0.67 3.61
N MET A 83 -15.65 -1.51 2.76
CA MET A 83 -16.36 -2.12 1.62
C MET A 83 -16.96 -3.50 1.92
N GLY A 84 -16.52 -4.19 2.98
CA GLY A 84 -17.04 -5.52 3.29
C GLY A 84 -16.56 -6.58 2.28
N PRO A 85 -17.44 -7.42 1.69
CA PRO A 85 -17.04 -8.60 0.92
C PRO A 85 -16.74 -8.30 -0.56
N THR A 86 -16.06 -7.20 -0.85
CA THR A 86 -15.50 -6.89 -2.19
C THR A 86 -14.01 -6.60 -2.08
N PHE A 87 -13.27 -6.90 -3.15
CA PHE A 87 -11.80 -6.95 -3.11
C PHE A 87 -11.13 -6.08 -4.17
N GLY A 88 -11.90 -5.40 -5.04
CA GLY A 88 -11.36 -4.61 -6.14
C GLY A 88 -10.42 -3.52 -5.63
N ALA A 89 -10.86 -2.78 -4.61
CA ALA A 89 -10.05 -1.76 -3.96
C ALA A 89 -8.73 -2.31 -3.39
N MET A 90 -8.73 -3.52 -2.83
CA MET A 90 -7.51 -4.12 -2.26
C MET A 90 -6.46 -4.40 -3.33
N MET A 91 -6.89 -4.94 -4.48
CA MET A 91 -6.00 -5.24 -5.60
C MET A 91 -5.41 -3.94 -6.19
N ILE A 92 -6.26 -2.95 -6.46
CA ILE A 92 -5.83 -1.69 -7.07
C ILE A 92 -5.01 -0.83 -6.09
N SER A 93 -5.38 -0.82 -4.80
CA SER A 93 -4.60 -0.19 -3.73
C SER A 93 -3.21 -0.81 -3.63
N GLY A 94 -3.11 -2.15 -3.59
CA GLY A 94 -1.81 -2.86 -3.57
C GLY A 94 -0.95 -2.57 -4.80
N GLN A 95 -1.56 -2.54 -6.00
CA GLN A 95 -0.85 -2.16 -7.23
C GLN A 95 -0.32 -0.72 -7.17
N LYS A 96 -1.16 0.22 -6.70
CA LYS A 96 -0.73 1.61 -6.50
C LYS A 96 0.41 1.72 -5.49
N ALA A 97 0.34 0.98 -4.38
CA ALA A 97 1.41 0.93 -3.38
C ALA A 97 2.73 0.39 -3.95
N ALA A 98 2.68 -0.63 -4.82
CA ALA A 98 3.86 -1.13 -5.51
C ALA A 98 4.51 -0.05 -6.39
N HIS A 99 3.71 0.73 -7.11
CA HIS A 99 4.22 1.84 -7.92
C HIS A 99 4.76 3.00 -7.09
N LEU A 100 4.15 3.30 -5.94
CA LEU A 100 4.70 4.25 -4.98
C LEU A 100 6.04 3.78 -4.42
N ALA A 101 6.18 2.49 -4.13
CA ALA A 101 7.44 1.91 -3.66
C ALA A 101 8.53 1.97 -4.74
N LEU A 102 8.20 1.65 -6.01
CA LEU A 102 9.11 1.80 -7.14
C LEU A 102 9.57 3.26 -7.30
N LYS A 103 8.63 4.21 -7.20
CA LYS A 103 8.94 5.65 -7.21
C LYS A 103 9.89 6.03 -6.08
N ALA A 104 9.62 5.61 -4.84
CA ALA A 104 10.48 5.88 -3.69
C ALA A 104 11.89 5.30 -3.86
N LEU A 105 12.03 4.16 -4.55
CA LEU A 105 13.30 3.52 -4.89
C LEU A 105 13.99 4.14 -6.13
N GLY A 106 13.41 5.16 -6.75
CA GLY A 106 13.94 5.76 -7.99
C GLY A 106 13.88 4.83 -9.20
N LYS A 107 12.97 3.85 -9.20
CA LYS A 107 12.76 2.89 -10.29
C LYS A 107 11.60 3.35 -11.20
N PRO A 108 11.58 2.87 -12.46
CA PRO A 108 10.45 3.12 -13.36
C PRO A 108 9.13 2.70 -12.72
N ASN A 109 8.11 3.55 -12.86
CA ASN A 109 6.81 3.38 -12.24
C ASN A 109 5.72 4.01 -13.14
N SER A 110 4.46 3.62 -12.94
CA SER A 110 3.32 4.10 -13.75
C SER A 110 2.72 5.43 -13.27
N LEU A 111 3.23 6.01 -12.18
CA LEU A 111 2.71 7.26 -11.61
C LEU A 111 3.32 8.50 -12.26
N GLU A 112 4.51 8.38 -12.85
CA GLU A 112 5.29 9.48 -13.45
C GLU A 112 5.37 9.39 -14.98
N GLY A 113 4.70 8.40 -15.59
CA GLY A 113 4.64 8.19 -17.03
C GLY A 113 3.96 6.87 -17.37
N ALA A 114 3.55 6.70 -18.63
CA ALA A 114 2.89 5.49 -19.13
C ALA A 114 3.89 4.33 -19.29
N VAL A 115 4.45 3.86 -18.18
CA VAL A 115 5.13 2.58 -18.12
C VAL A 115 4.09 1.58 -17.62
N HIS A 116 3.53 0.79 -18.52
CA HIS A 116 2.84 -0.42 -18.15
C HIS A 116 3.94 -1.45 -17.83
N PRO A 117 4.24 -1.75 -16.55
CA PRO A 117 5.06 -2.93 -16.30
C PRO A 117 4.33 -4.12 -16.88
N GLU A 118 5.07 -5.01 -17.53
CA GLU A 118 4.58 -6.33 -17.84
C GLU A 118 4.07 -6.94 -16.53
N MET A 119 2.77 -7.29 -16.47
CA MET A 119 2.22 -8.00 -15.32
C MET A 119 2.78 -9.41 -15.35
N VAL A 120 3.98 -9.58 -14.80
CA VAL A 120 4.55 -10.90 -14.53
C VAL A 120 3.78 -11.44 -13.34
N LEU A 121 2.70 -12.16 -13.64
CA LEU A 121 2.02 -13.00 -12.67
C LEU A 121 2.98 -14.11 -12.30
N ALA A 122 3.08 -14.43 -11.00
CA ALA A 122 3.80 -15.62 -10.54
C ALA A 122 3.01 -16.91 -10.86
N SER A 123 2.40 -17.01 -12.04
CA SER A 123 1.98 -18.28 -12.59
C SER A 123 3.24 -19.11 -12.85
N ASN A 124 3.21 -20.36 -12.36
CA ASN A 124 4.32 -21.30 -12.47
C ASN A 124 4.64 -21.58 -13.95
N ASP A 125 5.58 -20.83 -14.53
CA ASP A 125 6.17 -21.16 -15.82
C ASP A 125 7.11 -22.37 -15.64
N GLY A 126 6.55 -23.58 -15.71
CA GLY A 126 7.32 -24.78 -16.00
C GLY A 126 6.93 -26.06 -15.25
N GLY A 127 6.38 -27.02 -16.02
CA GLY A 127 6.62 -28.45 -15.86
C GLY A 127 5.58 -29.24 -15.07
N ASP A 128 4.85 -30.11 -15.77
CA ASP A 128 4.14 -31.25 -15.19
C ASP A 128 5.08 -32.02 -14.24
N VAL A 129 4.81 -31.95 -12.93
CA VAL A 129 5.30 -32.97 -12.01
C VAL A 129 4.33 -34.14 -12.17
N VAL A 130 4.67 -35.06 -13.06
CA VAL A 130 4.02 -36.37 -13.13
C VAL A 130 4.31 -37.06 -11.80
N VAL A 131 3.29 -37.15 -10.94
CA VAL A 131 3.31 -38.05 -9.79
C VAL A 131 2.81 -39.40 -10.29
N ASP A 132 3.73 -40.30 -10.58
CA ASP A 132 3.37 -41.72 -10.73
C ASP A 132 2.81 -42.22 -9.39
N ALA A 133 1.72 -42.98 -9.50
CA ALA A 133 0.96 -43.55 -8.39
C ALA A 133 1.67 -44.72 -7.71
#